data_AF-A0A5J6P8Y0-F1
#
_entry.id   AF-A0A5J6P8Y0-F1
#
_cell.length_a   1.000
_cell.length_b   1.000
_cell.length_c   1.000
_cell.angle_alpha   90.00
_cell.angle_beta   90.00
_cell.angle_gamma   90.00
#
_symmetry.space_group_name_H-M   'P 1'
#
loop_
_entity.id
_entity.type
_entity.pdbx_description
1 polymer ?
#
loop_
_entity_poly.entity_id
_entity_poly.type
_entity_poly.pdbx_seq_one_letter_code
_entity_poly.pdbx_strand_id
1 'polypeptide(L)'
;MMAQVLDRVLDLRGLISDLVADGRMKQMDANVLLGASRTREQAIMHPLAYIATQNLDDVQRPGKTLDGETLTEWLATKARLPLFHIDPMKIDVAKCTEVISYAFAKRHGILCVQVNQDHVLVACTQPFMAGWEPQVEHVARRTVKRVVANPADIERFMVEFYTLARSVSGASGATSSSAITNFEQLVELGKASDPDANDQHIVKIVDWLLQYAYDQRASDIHIEPRRDVGRIRFRIDGVLHYVYELPANVATAVTSRFKVLARMDIAEKRKPQDGRIKTRRSDGSEIELRMSTLPTAFGEKLVMRIFDPEVLQRSFSDLGLVGDDYARWNTMLNRPNGILLVTGPTGSGKTTTLYSSLRQVATDEVNVSTIEDPIEMVEERFNQTQVHHKIGLDFAAGIRSLMRQDPDIIMVGEIRDLETAQMAVQAALTGHLVLSTVHTNDAPSTVARLLDLGIPSYLINATLLGVMAQRLVRTLCPHCKEEGQISQADWQELVAPWKVQVPAKVYRPVGCLECRNTGYMGRQGLYEILVMSESLKERVTPDCNLQDMRRQAMKEGMRTLRLSGAQKIAAGLTTMEEVLRVAPPPEKAG
;
A
#
# COMPACT_ATOMS: atom_id res chain seq x y z
N MET A 1 -43.93 13.90 -24.43
CA MET A 1 -44.13 12.50 -24.87
C MET A 1 -42.78 11.82 -24.86
N MET A 2 -42.46 11.09 -23.77
CA MET A 2 -41.29 10.21 -23.76
C MET A 2 -41.59 9.06 -24.71
N ALA A 3 -40.79 8.88 -25.76
CA ALA A 3 -40.86 7.68 -26.56
C ALA A 3 -40.69 6.48 -25.62
N GLN A 4 -41.67 5.58 -25.59
CA GLN A 4 -41.52 4.29 -24.93
C GLN A 4 -40.32 3.59 -25.58
N VAL A 5 -39.18 3.63 -24.91
CA VAL A 5 -38.05 2.77 -25.25
C VAL A 5 -38.56 1.37 -24.97
N LEU A 6 -38.83 0.61 -26.03
CA LEU A 6 -39.19 -0.80 -25.93
C LEU A 6 -38.09 -1.50 -25.10
N ASP A 7 -38.50 -2.27 -24.09
CA ASP A 7 -37.58 -3.09 -23.30
C ASP A 7 -36.78 -3.98 -24.26
N ARG A 8 -35.48 -3.70 -24.40
CA ARG A 8 -34.55 -4.41 -25.29
C ARG A 8 -33.44 -5.02 -24.45
N VAL A 9 -33.36 -6.34 -24.44
CA VAL A 9 -32.22 -7.03 -23.83
C VAL A 9 -30.97 -6.81 -24.68
N LEU A 10 -29.86 -6.44 -24.04
CA LEU A 10 -28.55 -6.40 -24.68
C LEU A 10 -28.03 -7.83 -24.84
N ASP A 11 -28.04 -8.30 -26.09
CA ASP A 11 -27.39 -9.52 -26.51
C ASP A 11 -26.08 -9.22 -27.26
N LEU A 12 -25.22 -10.22 -27.38
CA LEU A 12 -23.92 -10.06 -28.03
C LEU A 12 -24.04 -9.60 -29.49
N ARG A 13 -24.99 -10.16 -30.23
CA ARG A 13 -25.19 -9.81 -31.64
C ARG A 13 -25.67 -8.37 -31.79
N GLY A 14 -26.66 -7.96 -31.00
CA GLY A 14 -27.15 -6.59 -30.99
C GLY A 14 -26.06 -5.59 -30.60
N LEU A 15 -25.26 -5.91 -29.58
CA LEU A 15 -24.21 -5.02 -29.09
C LEU A 15 -23.05 -4.87 -30.09
N ILE A 16 -22.63 -5.96 -30.77
CA ILE A 16 -21.65 -5.90 -31.86
C ILE A 16 -22.19 -5.09 -33.04
N SER A 17 -23.44 -5.32 -33.45
CA SER A 17 -24.07 -4.54 -34.52
C SER A 17 -24.14 -3.06 -34.18
N ASP A 18 -24.44 -2.73 -32.93
CA ASP A 18 -24.49 -1.37 -32.42
C ASP A 18 -23.09 -0.71 -32.40
N LEU A 19 -22.03 -1.43 -32.02
CA LEU A 19 -20.65 -0.93 -32.04
C LEU A 19 -20.13 -0.69 -33.45
N VAL A 20 -20.48 -1.55 -34.42
CA VAL A 20 -20.13 -1.36 -35.83
C VAL A 20 -20.89 -0.18 -36.43
N ALA A 21 -22.19 -0.08 -36.17
CA ALA A 21 -23.03 1.03 -36.66
C ALA A 21 -22.55 2.39 -36.13
N ASP A 22 -22.12 2.44 -34.87
CA ASP A 22 -21.57 3.65 -34.25
C ASP A 22 -20.09 3.90 -34.63
N GLY A 23 -19.50 3.04 -35.47
CA GLY A 23 -18.14 3.18 -35.98
C GLY A 23 -17.03 2.96 -34.95
N ARG A 24 -17.32 2.25 -33.85
CA ARG A 24 -16.37 1.93 -32.77
C ARG A 24 -15.59 0.64 -33.03
N MET A 25 -16.12 -0.26 -33.86
CA MET A 25 -15.56 -1.58 -34.19
C MET A 25 -15.52 -1.80 -35.71
N LYS A 26 -14.48 -2.47 -36.23
CA LYS A 26 -14.40 -2.84 -37.66
C LYS A 26 -15.32 -4.03 -37.94
N GLN A 27 -15.89 -4.07 -39.16
CA GLN A 27 -16.73 -5.20 -39.60
C GLN A 27 -15.98 -6.54 -39.57
N MET A 28 -14.67 -6.54 -39.82
CA MET A 28 -13.83 -7.73 -39.77
C MET A 28 -13.78 -8.32 -38.36
N ASP A 29 -13.52 -7.48 -37.35
CA ASP A 29 -13.44 -7.90 -35.95
C ASP A 29 -14.81 -8.39 -35.43
N ALA A 30 -15.89 -7.72 -35.86
CA ALA A 30 -17.26 -8.15 -35.58
C ALA A 30 -17.57 -9.55 -36.11
N ASN A 31 -17.14 -9.87 -37.34
CA ASN A 31 -17.34 -11.20 -37.92
C ASN A 31 -16.55 -12.28 -37.18
N VAL A 32 -15.33 -11.97 -36.74
CA VAL A 32 -14.51 -12.88 -35.93
C VAL A 32 -15.18 -13.17 -34.58
N LEU A 33 -15.65 -12.14 -33.88
CA LEU A 33 -16.34 -12.31 -32.59
C LEU A 33 -17.63 -13.13 -32.68
N LEU A 34 -18.40 -12.93 -33.75
CA LEU A 34 -19.64 -13.68 -33.97
C LEU A 34 -19.39 -15.14 -34.39
N GLY A 35 -18.25 -15.42 -35.04
CA GLY A 35 -17.84 -16.75 -35.48
C GLY A 35 -17.01 -17.53 -34.46
N ALA A 36 -16.52 -16.89 -33.40
CA ALA A 36 -15.68 -17.52 -32.39
C ALA A 36 -16.47 -18.49 -31.49
N SER A 37 -15.93 -19.69 -31.29
CA SER A 37 -16.43 -20.63 -30.28
C SER A 37 -16.12 -20.09 -28.88
N ARG A 38 -17.17 -19.85 -28.08
CA ARG A 38 -17.05 -19.38 -26.69
C ARG A 38 -16.94 -20.55 -25.73
N THR A 39 -16.06 -20.42 -24.73
CA THR A 39 -16.04 -21.34 -23.59
C THR A 39 -17.33 -21.18 -22.77
N ARG A 40 -17.64 -22.17 -21.92
CA ARG A 40 -18.83 -22.12 -21.05
C ARG A 40 -18.84 -20.87 -20.15
N GLU A 41 -17.68 -20.44 -19.68
CA GLU A 41 -17.52 -19.22 -18.87
C GLU A 41 -17.80 -17.97 -19.70
N GLN A 42 -17.22 -17.86 -20.90
CA GLN A 42 -17.46 -16.74 -21.83
C GLN A 42 -18.91 -16.65 -22.31
N ALA A 43 -19.64 -17.76 -22.36
CA ALA A 43 -21.05 -17.77 -22.72
C ALA A 43 -21.96 -17.18 -21.61
N ILE A 44 -21.52 -17.23 -20.35
CA ILE A 44 -22.27 -16.75 -19.18
C ILE A 44 -21.98 -15.27 -18.90
N MET A 45 -20.79 -14.78 -19.28
CA MET A 45 -20.41 -13.38 -19.09
C MET A 45 -21.39 -12.41 -19.76
N HIS A 46 -21.54 -11.23 -19.17
CA HIS A 46 -22.23 -10.13 -19.82
C HIS A 46 -21.57 -9.79 -21.19
N PRO A 47 -22.34 -9.56 -22.28
CA PRO A 47 -21.77 -9.35 -23.61
C PRO A 47 -20.72 -8.23 -23.68
N LEU A 48 -20.94 -7.13 -22.94
CA LEU A 48 -19.98 -6.03 -22.85
C LEU A 48 -18.66 -6.45 -22.20
N ALA A 49 -18.73 -7.20 -21.09
CA ALA A 49 -17.54 -7.73 -20.41
C ALA A 49 -16.78 -8.70 -21.31
N TYR A 50 -17.49 -9.56 -22.06
CA TYR A 50 -16.87 -10.45 -23.04
C TYR A 50 -16.09 -9.68 -24.11
N ILE A 51 -16.67 -8.65 -24.73
CA ILE A 51 -15.96 -7.84 -25.74
C ILE A 51 -14.72 -7.17 -25.13
N ALA A 52 -14.82 -6.67 -23.90
CA ALA A 52 -13.68 -6.07 -23.20
C ALA A 52 -12.49 -7.05 -23.06
N THR A 53 -12.74 -8.34 -22.83
CA THR A 53 -11.66 -9.34 -22.74
C THR A 53 -10.90 -9.57 -24.05
N GLN A 54 -11.44 -9.13 -25.18
CA GLN A 54 -10.84 -9.35 -26.50
C GLN A 54 -9.82 -8.26 -26.87
N ASN A 55 -9.72 -7.19 -26.07
CA ASN A 55 -8.75 -6.10 -26.23
C ASN A 55 -8.67 -5.55 -27.68
N LEU A 56 -9.82 -5.44 -28.35
CA LEU A 56 -9.89 -4.92 -29.71
C LEU A 56 -9.59 -3.42 -29.75
N ASP A 57 -8.98 -2.93 -30.83
CA ASP A 57 -8.71 -1.50 -31.01
C ASP A 57 -10.01 -0.70 -31.15
N ASP A 58 -10.09 0.46 -30.49
CA ASP A 58 -11.18 1.41 -30.69
C ASP A 58 -10.91 2.24 -31.96
N VAL A 59 -11.77 2.07 -32.97
CA VAL A 59 -11.61 2.74 -34.28
C VAL A 59 -11.67 4.27 -34.18
N GLN A 60 -12.38 4.82 -33.19
CA GLN A 60 -12.51 6.27 -32.99
C GLN A 60 -11.42 6.86 -32.10
N ARG A 61 -10.71 6.02 -31.32
CA ARG A 61 -9.66 6.45 -30.39
C ARG A 61 -8.36 5.69 -30.69
N PRO A 62 -7.57 6.14 -31.69
CA PRO A 62 -6.32 5.47 -32.07
C PRO A 62 -5.37 5.31 -30.87
N GLY A 63 -4.90 4.08 -30.61
CA GLY A 63 -4.03 3.76 -29.48
C GLY A 63 -4.75 3.41 -28.18
N LYS A 64 -6.10 3.38 -28.16
CA LYS A 64 -6.90 2.84 -27.06
C LYS A 64 -7.67 1.60 -27.51
N THR A 65 -7.92 0.69 -26.57
CA THR A 65 -8.71 -0.52 -26.81
C THR A 65 -10.16 -0.32 -26.35
N LEU A 66 -11.07 -1.16 -26.83
CA LEU A 66 -12.44 -1.32 -26.35
C LEU A 66 -12.43 -2.04 -25.00
N ASP A 67 -11.81 -1.42 -24.00
CA ASP A 67 -11.80 -1.90 -22.62
C ASP A 67 -13.17 -1.73 -21.95
N GLY A 68 -13.32 -2.33 -20.76
CA GLY A 68 -14.59 -2.34 -20.03
C GLY A 68 -15.12 -0.94 -19.72
N GLU A 69 -14.23 0.01 -19.38
CA GLU A 69 -14.62 1.39 -19.10
C GLU A 69 -15.09 2.12 -20.36
N THR A 70 -14.33 2.03 -21.45
CA THR A 70 -14.62 2.66 -22.74
C THR A 70 -15.94 2.17 -23.34
N LEU A 71 -16.23 0.87 -23.19
CA LEU A 71 -17.49 0.27 -23.59
C LEU A 71 -18.65 0.68 -22.68
N THR A 72 -18.41 0.80 -21.37
CA THR A 72 -19.44 1.23 -20.40
C THR A 72 -19.80 2.71 -20.61
N GLU A 73 -18.81 3.58 -20.85
CA GLU A 73 -19.00 4.99 -21.25
C GLU A 73 -19.88 5.11 -22.51
N TRP A 74 -19.55 4.31 -23.54
CA TRP A 74 -20.32 4.27 -24.77
C TRP A 74 -21.76 3.84 -24.52
N LEU A 75 -21.96 2.76 -23.76
CA LEU A 75 -23.29 2.24 -23.45
C LEU A 75 -24.12 3.25 -22.63
N ALA A 76 -23.52 3.90 -21.64
CA ALA A 76 -24.16 4.95 -20.84
C ALA A 76 -24.65 6.11 -21.72
N THR A 77 -23.79 6.55 -22.65
CA THR A 77 -24.11 7.62 -23.61
C THR A 77 -25.26 7.20 -24.54
N LYS A 78 -25.22 5.98 -25.08
CA LYS A 78 -26.25 5.44 -25.98
C LYS A 78 -27.60 5.27 -25.26
N ALA A 79 -27.57 4.86 -24.00
CA ALA A 79 -28.74 4.73 -23.14
C ALA A 79 -29.25 6.06 -22.57
N ARG A 80 -28.49 7.15 -22.71
CA ARG A 80 -28.77 8.46 -22.07
C ARG A 80 -28.92 8.36 -20.55
N LEU A 81 -28.12 7.49 -19.93
CA LEU A 81 -28.05 7.31 -18.49
C LEU A 81 -26.69 7.79 -17.96
N PRO A 82 -26.62 8.31 -16.72
CA PRO A 82 -25.34 8.68 -16.13
C PRO A 82 -24.44 7.45 -15.97
N LEU A 83 -23.16 7.62 -16.29
CA LEU A 83 -22.13 6.65 -15.93
C LEU A 83 -21.84 6.75 -14.44
N PHE A 84 -21.75 5.60 -13.77
CA PHE A 84 -21.38 5.50 -12.37
C PHE A 84 -20.28 4.47 -12.20
N HIS A 85 -19.18 4.90 -11.58
CA HIS A 85 -18.12 3.98 -11.17
C HIS A 85 -18.34 3.56 -9.72
N ILE A 86 -18.34 2.25 -9.49
CA ILE A 86 -18.62 1.69 -8.16
C ILE A 86 -17.36 1.82 -7.31
N ASP A 87 -17.37 2.80 -6.40
CA ASP A 87 -16.34 2.97 -5.37
C ASP A 87 -16.83 2.30 -4.07
N PRO A 88 -16.39 1.06 -3.75
CA PRO A 88 -16.87 0.33 -2.58
C PRO A 88 -16.64 1.06 -1.26
N MET A 89 -15.65 1.96 -1.17
CA MET A 89 -15.38 2.73 0.06
C MET A 89 -16.41 3.85 0.31
N LYS A 90 -17.19 4.23 -0.70
CA LYS A 90 -18.21 5.29 -0.60
C LYS A 90 -19.63 4.76 -0.44
N ILE A 91 -19.82 3.44 -0.53
CA ILE A 91 -21.15 2.82 -0.54
C ILE A 91 -21.51 2.34 0.86
N ASP A 92 -22.67 2.75 1.35
CA ASP A 92 -23.28 2.18 2.55
C ASP A 92 -23.94 0.85 2.21
N VAL A 93 -23.15 -0.21 2.23
CA VAL A 93 -23.56 -1.57 1.84
C VAL A 93 -24.74 -2.06 2.68
N ALA A 94 -24.79 -1.75 3.98
CA ALA A 94 -25.87 -2.18 4.86
C ALA A 94 -27.21 -1.61 4.38
N LYS A 95 -27.29 -0.29 4.16
CA LYS A 95 -28.50 0.33 3.63
C LYS A 95 -28.85 -0.16 2.22
N CYS A 96 -27.85 -0.36 1.36
CA CYS A 96 -28.08 -0.75 -0.02
C CYS A 96 -28.65 -2.18 -0.14
N THR A 97 -28.17 -3.10 0.69
CA THR A 97 -28.59 -4.52 0.68
C THR A 97 -29.93 -4.77 1.39
N GLU A 98 -30.41 -3.84 2.23
CA GLU A 98 -31.76 -3.87 2.79
C GLU A 98 -32.85 -3.56 1.75
N VAL A 99 -32.54 -2.70 0.77
CA VAL A 99 -33.52 -2.21 -0.21
C VAL A 99 -33.81 -3.24 -1.31
N ILE A 100 -32.78 -3.95 -1.77
CA ILE A 100 -32.89 -4.93 -2.86
C ILE A 100 -32.35 -6.27 -2.36
N SER A 101 -33.06 -7.38 -2.57
CA SER A 101 -32.55 -8.71 -2.20
C SER A 101 -31.54 -9.24 -3.22
N TYR A 102 -30.59 -10.10 -2.79
CA TYR A 102 -29.60 -10.70 -3.69
C TYR A 102 -30.23 -11.44 -4.87
N ALA A 103 -31.30 -12.21 -4.64
CA ALA A 103 -31.99 -12.94 -5.70
C ALA A 103 -32.60 -12.00 -6.75
N PHE A 104 -33.12 -10.85 -6.31
CA PHE A 104 -33.66 -9.82 -7.19
C PHE A 104 -32.56 -9.09 -7.95
N ALA A 105 -31.52 -8.63 -7.25
CA ALA A 105 -30.33 -7.99 -7.81
C ALA A 105 -29.69 -8.85 -8.90
N LYS A 106 -29.47 -10.14 -8.62
CA LYS A 106 -28.89 -11.12 -9.56
C LYS A 106 -29.78 -11.38 -10.77
N ARG A 107 -31.10 -11.52 -10.57
CA ARG A 107 -32.05 -11.77 -11.67
C ARG A 107 -32.08 -10.62 -12.67
N HIS A 108 -32.02 -9.39 -12.19
CA HIS A 108 -32.13 -8.19 -13.02
C HIS A 108 -30.78 -7.57 -13.40
N GLY A 109 -29.67 -8.10 -12.87
CA GLY A 109 -28.33 -7.55 -13.12
C GLY A 109 -28.20 -6.12 -12.62
N ILE A 110 -28.69 -5.84 -11.41
CA ILE A 110 -28.72 -4.52 -10.79
C ILE A 110 -28.07 -4.51 -9.41
N LEU A 111 -27.49 -3.38 -9.01
CA LEU A 111 -26.90 -3.19 -7.68
C LEU A 111 -27.30 -1.82 -7.12
N CYS A 112 -27.83 -1.79 -5.90
CA CYS A 112 -28.06 -0.54 -5.19
C CYS A 112 -26.71 0.05 -4.75
N VAL A 113 -26.45 1.31 -5.12
CA VAL A 113 -25.16 1.98 -4.85
C VAL A 113 -25.29 3.18 -3.91
N GLN A 114 -26.49 3.76 -3.79
CA GLN A 114 -26.74 4.86 -2.86
C GLN A 114 -28.20 4.90 -2.43
N VAL A 115 -28.43 5.12 -1.13
CA VAL A 115 -29.76 5.30 -0.56
C VAL A 115 -29.84 6.70 0.06
N ASN A 116 -30.61 7.58 -0.56
CA ASN A 116 -30.89 8.92 -0.04
C ASN A 116 -32.30 8.98 0.59
N GLN A 117 -32.70 10.13 1.12
CA GLN A 117 -34.04 10.30 1.70
C GLN A 117 -35.13 10.15 0.62
N ASP A 118 -34.95 10.77 -0.55
CA ASP A 118 -35.99 10.84 -1.60
C ASP A 118 -35.86 9.79 -2.71
N HIS A 119 -34.65 9.27 -2.94
CA HIS A 119 -34.36 8.38 -4.05
C HIS A 119 -33.31 7.33 -3.74
N VAL A 120 -33.32 6.25 -4.52
CA VAL A 120 -32.33 5.17 -4.50
C VAL A 120 -31.62 5.15 -5.85
N LEU A 121 -30.29 5.19 -5.82
CA LEU A 121 -29.46 5.09 -7.01
C LEU A 121 -29.12 3.62 -7.26
N VAL A 122 -29.47 3.12 -8.45
CA VAL A 122 -29.31 1.71 -8.81
C VAL A 122 -28.48 1.60 -10.08
N ALA A 123 -27.31 0.95 -9.97
CA ALA A 123 -26.46 0.60 -11.08
C ALA A 123 -27.04 -0.60 -11.84
N CYS A 124 -27.10 -0.53 -13.17
CA CYS A 124 -27.69 -1.57 -14.01
C CYS A 124 -26.77 -1.99 -15.15
N THR A 125 -26.79 -3.29 -15.45
CA THR A 125 -26.08 -3.90 -16.60
C THR A 125 -26.89 -3.81 -17.89
N GLN A 126 -28.22 -3.74 -17.76
CA GLN A 126 -29.20 -3.74 -18.85
C GLN A 126 -29.96 -2.41 -18.86
N PRO A 127 -29.38 -1.31 -19.38
CA PRO A 127 -29.94 0.03 -19.27
C PRO A 127 -31.31 0.23 -19.91
N PHE A 128 -31.61 -0.58 -20.93
CA PHE A 128 -32.88 -0.52 -21.67
C PHE A 128 -34.01 -1.33 -21.02
N MET A 129 -33.75 -2.01 -19.89
CA MET A 129 -34.75 -2.79 -19.14
C MET A 129 -35.18 -2.01 -17.90
N ALA A 130 -36.42 -1.51 -17.89
CA ALA A 130 -36.95 -0.69 -16.78
C ALA A 130 -38.04 -1.39 -15.95
N GLY A 131 -38.52 -2.56 -16.36
CA GLY A 131 -39.67 -3.23 -15.71
C GLY A 131 -39.52 -3.59 -14.23
N TRP A 132 -38.30 -3.55 -13.68
CA TRP A 132 -38.03 -3.80 -12.25
C TRP A 132 -38.16 -2.54 -11.37
N GLU A 133 -38.15 -1.33 -11.94
CA GLU A 133 -38.19 -0.07 -11.17
C GLU A 133 -39.38 0.01 -10.21
N PRO A 134 -40.64 -0.25 -10.64
CA PRO A 134 -41.80 -0.06 -9.77
C PRO A 134 -41.78 -0.97 -8.54
N GLN A 135 -41.16 -2.15 -8.66
CA GLN A 135 -41.05 -3.11 -7.56
C GLN A 135 -40.04 -2.63 -6.51
N VAL A 136 -38.91 -2.04 -6.96
CA VAL A 136 -37.93 -1.44 -6.05
C VAL A 136 -38.50 -0.17 -5.41
N GLU A 137 -39.20 0.68 -6.16
CA GLU A 137 -39.83 1.89 -5.61
C GLU A 137 -40.88 1.57 -4.55
N HIS A 138 -41.66 0.50 -4.76
CA HIS A 138 -42.65 0.03 -3.80
C HIS A 138 -42.02 -0.43 -2.47
N VAL A 139 -40.93 -1.19 -2.53
CA VAL A 139 -40.21 -1.67 -1.34
C VAL A 139 -39.45 -0.54 -0.66
N ALA A 140 -38.72 0.27 -1.43
CA ALA A 140 -37.89 1.36 -0.93
C ALA A 140 -38.70 2.56 -0.42
N ARG A 141 -39.95 2.70 -0.86
CA ARG A 141 -40.80 3.90 -0.70
C ARG A 141 -40.10 5.18 -1.15
N ARG A 142 -39.31 5.08 -2.21
CA ARG A 142 -38.43 6.11 -2.76
C ARG A 142 -38.37 5.97 -4.27
N THR A 143 -38.08 7.05 -4.97
CA THR A 143 -37.93 7.02 -6.43
C THR A 143 -36.64 6.32 -6.84
N VAL A 144 -36.64 5.59 -7.95
CA VAL A 144 -35.43 4.94 -8.48
C VAL A 144 -34.76 5.86 -9.50
N LYS A 145 -33.44 6.05 -9.34
CA LYS A 145 -32.59 6.65 -10.37
C LYS A 145 -31.64 5.58 -10.90
N ARG A 146 -31.69 5.33 -12.21
CA ARG A 146 -30.78 4.40 -12.88
C ARG A 146 -29.46 5.06 -13.26
N VAL A 147 -28.40 4.30 -13.09
CA VAL A 147 -27.07 4.61 -13.63
C VAL A 147 -26.50 3.37 -14.30
N VAL A 148 -25.59 3.57 -15.24
CA VAL A 148 -24.85 2.48 -15.90
C VAL A 148 -23.51 2.35 -15.20
N ALA A 149 -23.14 1.14 -14.81
CA ALA A 149 -21.82 0.82 -14.31
C ALA A 149 -21.26 -0.39 -15.07
N ASN A 150 -19.96 -0.61 -14.94
CA ASN A 150 -19.30 -1.73 -15.60
C ASN A 150 -19.95 -3.06 -15.14
N PRO A 151 -20.43 -3.91 -16.06
CA PRO A 151 -21.07 -5.17 -15.70
C PRO A 151 -20.19 -6.11 -14.88
N ALA A 152 -18.88 -6.12 -15.14
CA ALA A 152 -17.94 -6.90 -14.34
C ALA A 152 -17.89 -6.42 -12.88
N ASP A 153 -17.92 -5.09 -12.68
CA ASP A 153 -17.94 -4.49 -11.34
C ASP A 153 -19.27 -4.78 -10.62
N ILE A 154 -20.40 -4.66 -11.32
CA ILE A 154 -21.71 -5.00 -10.74
C ILE A 154 -21.73 -6.46 -10.28
N GLU A 155 -21.31 -7.41 -11.10
CA GLU A 155 -21.29 -8.83 -10.74
C GLU A 155 -20.37 -9.11 -9.54
N ARG A 156 -19.15 -8.55 -9.57
CA ARG A 156 -18.17 -8.70 -8.49
C ARG A 156 -18.71 -8.11 -7.18
N PHE A 157 -19.04 -6.82 -7.16
CA PHE A 157 -19.46 -6.13 -5.94
C PHE A 157 -20.80 -6.62 -5.42
N MET A 158 -21.70 -7.10 -6.28
CA MET A 158 -22.94 -7.74 -5.83
C MET A 158 -22.64 -8.96 -4.96
N VAL A 159 -21.76 -9.87 -5.40
CA VAL A 159 -21.41 -11.05 -4.60
C VAL A 159 -20.75 -10.64 -3.28
N GLU A 160 -19.80 -9.70 -3.33
CA GLU A 160 -19.08 -9.22 -2.15
C GLU A 160 -20.03 -8.56 -1.13
N PHE A 161 -20.85 -7.59 -1.56
CA PHE A 161 -21.73 -6.80 -0.70
C PHE A 161 -22.80 -7.66 -0.02
N TYR A 162 -23.47 -8.53 -0.77
CA TYR A 162 -24.52 -9.38 -0.20
C TYR A 162 -23.94 -10.50 0.68
N THR A 163 -22.73 -10.99 0.38
CA THR A 163 -22.06 -11.98 1.24
C THR A 163 -21.67 -11.38 2.58
N LEU A 164 -21.12 -10.16 2.55
CA LEU A 164 -20.79 -9.41 3.75
C LEU A 164 -22.04 -9.08 4.56
N ALA A 165 -23.06 -8.47 3.93
CA ALA A 165 -24.30 -8.09 4.61
C ALA A 165 -25.00 -9.29 5.25
N ARG A 166 -25.14 -10.41 4.53
CA ARG A 166 -25.71 -11.65 5.08
C ARG A 166 -24.92 -12.17 6.28
N SER A 167 -23.59 -12.07 6.24
CA SER A 167 -22.73 -12.51 7.35
C SER A 167 -22.86 -11.59 8.57
N VAL A 168 -22.95 -10.27 8.34
CA VAL A 168 -23.20 -9.30 9.43
C VAL A 168 -24.58 -9.50 10.05
N SER A 169 -25.63 -9.68 9.24
CA SER A 169 -26.99 -9.93 9.74
C SER A 169 -27.08 -11.28 10.47
N GLY A 170 -26.46 -12.34 9.94
CA GLY A 170 -26.38 -13.65 10.60
C GLY A 170 -25.67 -13.58 11.96
N ALA A 171 -24.58 -12.81 12.06
CA ALA A 171 -23.89 -12.58 13.32
C ALA A 171 -24.65 -11.70 14.31
N SER A 172 -25.53 -10.82 13.82
CA SER A 172 -26.31 -9.89 14.66
C SER A 172 -27.58 -10.51 15.25
N GLY A 173 -28.17 -11.50 14.58
CA GLY A 173 -29.45 -12.11 14.96
C GLY A 173 -29.37 -13.16 16.08
N ALA A 174 -28.18 -13.61 16.46
CA ALA A 174 -27.99 -14.66 17.47
C ALA A 174 -27.39 -14.08 18.76
N THR A 175 -28.25 -13.81 19.75
CA THR A 175 -27.82 -13.43 21.11
C THR A 175 -27.72 -14.68 21.98
N SER A 176 -26.58 -15.38 21.97
CA SER A 176 -26.21 -16.30 23.07
C SER A 176 -24.75 -16.77 23.00
N SER A 177 -24.24 -17.05 24.20
CA SER A 177 -22.88 -17.35 24.64
C SER A 177 -22.32 -18.74 24.30
N SER A 178 -21.03 -18.75 23.91
CA SER A 178 -19.93 -19.70 24.19
C SER A 178 -20.11 -21.21 24.02
N ALA A 179 -19.24 -21.84 23.21
CA ALA A 179 -18.19 -22.75 23.68
C ALA A 179 -17.15 -23.06 22.57
N ILE A 180 -15.91 -23.28 23.02
CA ILE A 180 -14.66 -23.46 22.29
C ILE A 180 -14.54 -24.90 21.75
N THR A 181 -13.95 -25.06 20.57
CA THR A 181 -13.12 -26.25 20.26
C THR A 181 -11.77 -25.86 19.64
N ASN A 182 -10.71 -26.34 20.30
CA ASN A 182 -9.31 -26.44 19.87
C ASN A 182 -9.18 -27.50 18.74
N PHE A 183 -8.13 -27.66 17.93
CA PHE A 183 -6.71 -27.28 17.98
C PHE A 183 -6.13 -27.41 16.55
N GLU A 184 -5.06 -26.68 16.25
CA GLU A 184 -4.09 -26.92 15.16
C GLU A 184 -4.63 -27.21 13.75
N GLN A 185 -4.59 -26.19 12.88
CA GLN A 185 -4.37 -26.39 11.44
C GLN A 185 -3.86 -25.10 10.79
N LEU A 186 -2.98 -25.24 9.80
CA LEU A 186 -2.67 -24.16 8.86
C LEU A 186 -3.98 -23.57 8.35
N VAL A 187 -4.11 -22.24 8.40
CA VAL A 187 -5.26 -21.54 7.82
C VAL A 187 -5.09 -21.58 6.30
N GLU A 188 -5.59 -22.65 5.67
CA GLU A 188 -5.94 -22.63 4.26
C GLU A 188 -7.26 -21.87 4.11
N LEU A 189 -7.23 -20.74 3.41
CA LEU A 189 -8.44 -20.06 2.95
C LEU A 189 -9.28 -21.05 2.14
N GLY A 190 -10.38 -21.53 2.72
CA GLY A 190 -11.36 -22.34 2.01
C GLY A 190 -11.67 -23.74 2.56
N LYS A 191 -11.02 -24.22 3.62
CA LYS A 191 -11.47 -25.45 4.32
C LYS A 191 -11.35 -25.31 5.84
N ALA A 192 -12.49 -25.35 6.52
CA ALA A 192 -12.57 -25.41 7.98
C ALA A 192 -13.29 -26.70 8.42
N SER A 193 -12.72 -27.38 9.40
CA SER A 193 -13.41 -28.30 10.31
C SER A 193 -14.54 -27.53 11.03
N ASP A 194 -15.71 -28.15 11.18
CA ASP A 194 -17.01 -27.53 11.53
C ASP A 194 -16.95 -26.58 12.74
N PRO A 195 -16.99 -25.25 12.51
CA PRO A 195 -17.29 -24.26 13.53
C PRO A 195 -18.81 -24.01 13.59
N ASP A 196 -19.30 -23.56 14.75
CA ASP A 196 -20.68 -23.11 14.98
C ASP A 196 -21.15 -22.14 13.87
N ALA A 197 -22.43 -22.15 13.53
CA ALA A 197 -22.98 -21.35 12.43
C ALA A 197 -22.68 -19.83 12.56
N ASN A 198 -22.56 -19.33 13.79
CA ASN A 198 -22.19 -17.95 14.08
C ASN A 198 -20.71 -17.65 13.81
N ASP A 199 -19.83 -18.59 14.21
CA ASP A 199 -18.39 -18.49 13.94
C ASP A 199 -18.12 -18.50 12.43
N GLN A 200 -18.90 -19.24 11.63
CA GLN A 200 -18.78 -19.22 10.17
C GLN A 200 -19.04 -17.83 9.56
N HIS A 201 -19.96 -17.04 10.12
CA HIS A 201 -20.22 -15.69 9.63
C HIS A 201 -19.10 -14.72 10.01
N ILE A 202 -18.57 -14.81 11.23
CA ILE A 202 -17.42 -14.01 11.67
C ILE A 202 -16.18 -14.35 10.86
N VAL A 203 -15.94 -15.63 10.56
CA VAL A 203 -14.84 -16.08 9.68
C VAL A 203 -14.95 -15.43 8.31
N LYS A 204 -16.14 -15.45 7.68
CA LYS A 204 -16.34 -14.81 6.36
C LYS A 204 -16.11 -13.31 6.38
N ILE A 205 -16.48 -12.61 7.46
CA ILE A 205 -16.21 -11.17 7.61
C ILE A 205 -14.71 -10.93 7.70
N VAL A 206 -13.99 -11.72 8.50
CA VAL A 206 -12.53 -11.61 8.66
C VAL A 206 -11.81 -11.90 7.34
N ASP A 207 -12.19 -12.96 6.64
CA ASP A 207 -11.59 -13.32 5.34
C ASP A 207 -11.84 -12.24 4.31
N TRP A 208 -13.07 -11.73 4.22
CA TRP A 208 -13.40 -10.60 3.34
C TRP A 208 -12.59 -9.36 3.68
N LEU A 209 -12.45 -9.01 4.98
CA LEU A 209 -11.68 -7.84 5.40
C LEU A 209 -10.21 -7.94 4.99
N LEU A 210 -9.61 -9.12 5.15
CA LEU A 210 -8.22 -9.36 4.76
C LEU A 210 -8.06 -9.28 3.24
N GLN A 211 -8.89 -10.01 2.48
CA GLN A 211 -8.84 -10.00 1.02
C GLN A 211 -9.07 -8.60 0.47
N TYR A 212 -10.07 -7.89 0.98
CA TYR A 212 -10.38 -6.53 0.58
C TYR A 212 -9.22 -5.58 0.92
N ALA A 213 -8.58 -5.71 2.09
CA ALA A 213 -7.40 -4.91 2.41
C ALA A 213 -6.23 -5.13 1.43
N TYR A 214 -6.03 -6.38 0.98
CA TYR A 214 -5.00 -6.73 0.01
C TYR A 214 -5.28 -6.19 -1.38
N ASP A 215 -6.49 -6.43 -1.91
CA ASP A 215 -6.92 -5.87 -3.20
C ASP A 215 -6.81 -4.35 -3.20
N GLN A 216 -7.09 -3.73 -2.05
CA GLN A 216 -6.97 -2.29 -1.88
C GLN A 216 -5.54 -1.80 -1.64
N ARG A 217 -4.53 -2.67 -1.56
CA ARG A 217 -3.11 -2.35 -1.27
C ARG A 217 -2.94 -1.55 0.03
N ALA A 218 -3.69 -1.91 1.07
CA ALA A 218 -3.61 -1.28 2.38
C ALA A 218 -2.31 -1.65 3.11
N SER A 219 -1.70 -0.68 3.81
CA SER A 219 -0.57 -0.92 4.71
C SER A 219 -1.01 -1.28 6.12
N ASP A 220 -2.16 -0.76 6.56
CA ASP A 220 -2.68 -1.00 7.91
C ASP A 220 -4.21 -1.13 7.87
N ILE A 221 -4.75 -2.05 8.68
CA ILE A 221 -6.18 -2.22 8.93
C ILE A 221 -6.46 -1.74 10.35
N HIS A 222 -7.45 -0.86 10.51
CA HIS A 222 -7.90 -0.33 11.79
C HIS A 222 -9.33 -0.79 12.06
N ILE A 223 -9.54 -1.46 13.19
CA ILE A 223 -10.87 -1.77 13.73
C ILE A 223 -11.02 -0.99 15.03
N GLU A 224 -11.89 0.01 15.02
CA GLU A 224 -12.01 0.95 16.12
C GLU A 224 -13.41 0.93 16.72
N PRO A 225 -13.57 0.47 17.97
CA PRO A 225 -14.87 0.47 18.62
C PRO A 225 -15.34 1.90 18.90
N ARG A 226 -16.65 2.13 18.76
CA ARG A 226 -17.40 3.30 19.21
C ARG A 226 -18.59 2.81 20.04
N ARG A 227 -19.39 3.74 20.55
CA ARG A 227 -20.52 3.45 21.45
C ARG A 227 -21.45 2.36 20.89
N ASP A 228 -21.90 2.52 19.64
CA ASP A 228 -22.93 1.65 19.05
C ASP A 228 -22.43 0.87 17.81
N VAL A 229 -21.27 1.25 17.27
CA VAL A 229 -20.68 0.69 16.04
C VAL A 229 -19.18 0.45 16.18
N GLY A 230 -18.63 -0.50 15.44
CA GLY A 230 -17.21 -0.64 15.19
C GLY A 230 -16.87 -0.11 13.81
N ARG A 231 -15.99 0.90 13.74
CA ARG A 231 -15.57 1.52 12.49
C ARG A 231 -14.31 0.85 11.95
N ILE A 232 -14.34 0.51 10.67
CA ILE A 232 -13.20 -0.08 9.95
C ILE A 232 -12.60 0.97 9.02
N ARG A 233 -11.28 1.15 9.12
CA ARG A 233 -10.51 2.05 8.25
C ARG A 233 -9.24 1.37 7.76
N PHE A 234 -8.85 1.65 6.51
CA PHE A 234 -7.57 1.19 5.98
C PHE A 234 -6.61 2.37 5.83
N ARG A 235 -5.33 2.13 6.05
CA ARG A 235 -4.28 3.06 5.61
C ARG A 235 -3.80 2.64 4.23
N ILE A 236 -3.91 3.52 3.25
CA ILE A 236 -3.51 3.27 1.86
C ILE A 236 -2.62 4.44 1.44
N ASP A 237 -1.42 4.14 0.95
CA ASP A 237 -0.40 5.14 0.60
C ASP A 237 -0.15 6.20 1.69
N GLY A 238 -0.27 5.80 2.96
CA GLY A 238 -0.06 6.64 4.13
C GLY A 238 -1.30 7.38 4.65
N VAL A 239 -2.41 7.39 3.91
CA VAL A 239 -3.66 8.10 4.25
C VAL A 239 -4.72 7.13 4.78
N LEU A 240 -5.52 7.55 5.77
CA LEU A 240 -6.61 6.73 6.32
C LEU A 240 -7.91 6.91 5.54
N HIS A 241 -8.48 5.80 5.08
CA HIS A 241 -9.75 5.72 4.34
C HIS A 241 -10.80 4.98 5.16
N TYR A 242 -12.04 5.49 5.14
CA TYR A 242 -13.20 4.81 5.70
C TYR A 242 -13.61 3.64 4.80
N VAL A 243 -13.93 2.49 5.41
CA VAL A 243 -14.25 1.25 4.67
C VAL A 243 -15.63 0.73 5.01
N TYR A 244 -15.90 0.49 6.30
CA TYR A 244 -17.14 -0.16 6.73
C TYR A 244 -17.49 0.15 8.18
N GLU A 245 -18.76 0.02 8.55
CA GLU A 245 -19.23 0.06 9.94
C GLU A 245 -19.95 -1.25 10.28
N LEU A 246 -19.51 -1.87 11.37
CA LEU A 246 -20.11 -3.08 11.94
C LEU A 246 -20.92 -2.72 13.18
N PRO A 247 -22.02 -3.43 13.49
CA PRO A 247 -22.62 -3.39 14.82
C PRO A 247 -21.60 -3.70 15.91
N ALA A 248 -21.69 -3.07 17.09
CA ALA A 248 -20.68 -3.17 18.14
C ALA A 248 -20.39 -4.62 18.61
N ASN A 249 -21.43 -5.46 18.69
CA ASN A 249 -21.30 -6.89 19.01
C ASN A 249 -20.50 -7.65 17.94
N VAL A 250 -20.78 -7.41 16.65
CA VAL A 250 -20.06 -8.02 15.53
C VAL A 250 -18.61 -7.55 15.49
N ALA A 251 -18.35 -6.25 15.70
CA ALA A 251 -16.98 -5.72 15.78
C ALA A 251 -16.17 -6.35 16.93
N THR A 252 -16.82 -6.59 18.06
CA THR A 252 -16.21 -7.29 19.21
C THR A 252 -15.89 -8.74 18.86
N ALA A 253 -16.79 -9.44 18.18
CA ALA A 253 -16.58 -10.81 17.72
C ALA A 253 -15.45 -10.92 16.68
N VAL A 254 -15.40 -9.98 15.72
CA VAL A 254 -14.30 -9.86 14.75
C VAL A 254 -12.96 -9.63 15.44
N THR A 255 -12.90 -8.74 16.42
CA THR A 255 -11.69 -8.49 17.21
C THR A 255 -11.26 -9.76 17.97
N SER A 256 -12.21 -10.48 18.58
CA SER A 256 -11.95 -11.75 19.24
C SER A 256 -11.40 -12.81 18.27
N ARG A 257 -11.93 -12.88 17.05
CA ARG A 257 -11.45 -13.81 16.03
C ARG A 257 -10.01 -13.50 15.62
N PHE A 258 -9.65 -12.23 15.45
CA PHE A 258 -8.26 -11.85 15.22
C PHE A 258 -7.35 -12.21 16.39
N LYS A 259 -7.79 -12.04 17.64
CA LYS A 259 -7.05 -12.48 18.83
C LYS A 259 -6.78 -13.99 18.81
N VAL A 260 -7.77 -14.80 18.44
CA VAL A 260 -7.61 -16.26 18.26
C VAL A 260 -6.52 -16.56 17.22
N LEU A 261 -6.64 -15.97 16.02
CA LEU A 261 -5.70 -16.21 14.93
C LEU A 261 -4.27 -15.79 15.28
N ALA A 262 -4.12 -14.72 16.07
CA ALA A 262 -2.83 -14.19 16.50
C ALA A 262 -2.30 -14.81 17.81
N ARG A 263 -2.98 -15.84 18.35
CA ARG A 263 -2.64 -16.52 19.61
C ARG A 263 -2.56 -15.58 20.83
N MET A 264 -3.42 -14.57 20.85
CA MET A 264 -3.59 -13.64 21.97
C MET A 264 -4.58 -14.19 23.01
N ASP A 265 -4.49 -13.71 24.24
CA ASP A 265 -5.44 -14.05 25.31
C ASP A 265 -6.78 -13.33 25.08
N ILE A 266 -7.81 -14.09 24.73
CA ILE A 266 -9.16 -13.58 24.45
C ILE A 266 -9.84 -13.04 25.72
N ALA A 267 -9.56 -13.64 26.87
CA ALA A 267 -10.18 -13.28 28.15
C ALA A 267 -9.61 -11.96 28.70
N GLU A 268 -8.32 -11.69 28.47
CA GLU A 268 -7.72 -10.43 28.86
C GLU A 268 -8.07 -9.32 27.87
N LYS A 269 -8.82 -8.30 28.31
CA LYS A 269 -9.23 -7.14 27.49
C LYS A 269 -8.78 -5.80 28.06
N ARG A 270 -8.05 -5.82 29.18
CA ARG A 270 -7.69 -4.64 29.98
C ARG A 270 -6.24 -4.22 29.81
N LYS A 271 -5.45 -5.00 29.07
CA LYS A 271 -4.04 -4.72 28.78
C LYS A 271 -3.80 -4.77 27.28
N PRO A 272 -2.82 -3.98 26.76
CA PRO A 272 -2.39 -4.13 25.38
C PRO A 272 -1.89 -5.54 25.11
N GLN A 273 -2.13 -6.05 23.90
CA GLN A 273 -1.59 -7.33 23.45
C GLN A 273 -1.08 -7.23 22.03
N ASP A 274 0.02 -7.92 21.75
CA ASP A 274 0.61 -7.99 20.42
C ASP A 274 0.62 -9.44 19.94
N GLY A 275 0.49 -9.62 18.63
CA GLY A 275 0.41 -10.94 18.02
C GLY A 275 0.67 -10.88 16.53
N ARG A 276 0.85 -12.06 15.93
CA ARG A 276 1.21 -12.21 14.53
C ARG A 276 0.34 -13.25 13.87
N ILE A 277 -0.08 -13.00 12.63
CA ILE A 277 -0.77 -13.97 11.78
C ILE A 277 0.07 -14.16 10.53
N LYS A 278 0.33 -15.42 10.17
CA LYS A 278 0.79 -15.77 8.82
C LYS A 278 -0.39 -16.30 8.03
N THR A 279 -0.63 -15.73 6.86
CA THR A 279 -1.70 -16.13 5.95
C THR A 279 -1.14 -16.21 4.53
N ARG A 280 -1.93 -16.74 3.59
CA ARG A 280 -1.56 -16.84 2.18
C ARG A 280 -2.58 -16.09 1.33
N ARG A 281 -2.13 -15.45 0.26
CA ARG A 281 -3.01 -14.93 -0.78
C ARG A 281 -3.65 -16.07 -1.56
N SER A 282 -4.68 -15.71 -2.34
CA SER A 282 -5.34 -16.61 -3.29
C SER A 282 -4.38 -17.15 -4.37
N ASP A 283 -3.31 -16.41 -4.67
CA ASP A 283 -2.24 -16.80 -5.61
C ASP A 283 -1.14 -17.66 -4.96
N GLY A 284 -1.22 -17.90 -3.65
CA GLY A 284 -0.25 -18.68 -2.87
C GLY A 284 0.85 -17.87 -2.19
N SER A 285 0.96 -16.56 -2.41
CA SER A 285 1.99 -15.74 -1.77
C SER A 285 1.77 -15.65 -0.26
N GLU A 286 2.84 -15.73 0.55
CA GLU A 286 2.73 -15.60 2.00
C GLU A 286 2.59 -14.12 2.42
N ILE A 287 1.81 -13.87 3.45
CA ILE A 287 1.64 -12.55 4.07
C ILE A 287 1.76 -12.71 5.57
N GLU A 288 2.52 -11.81 6.19
CA GLU A 288 2.54 -11.65 7.65
C GLU A 288 1.76 -10.40 8.06
N LEU A 289 0.89 -10.55 9.05
CA LEU A 289 0.20 -9.45 9.71
C LEU A 289 0.76 -9.34 11.12
N ARG A 290 1.24 -8.16 11.50
CA ARG A 290 1.50 -7.86 12.92
C ARG A 290 0.36 -7.05 13.46
N MET A 291 -0.14 -7.39 14.62
CA MET A 291 -1.30 -6.73 15.18
C MET A 291 -1.16 -6.44 16.66
N SER A 292 -1.82 -5.36 17.05
CA SER A 292 -1.83 -4.85 18.41
C SER A 292 -3.26 -4.51 18.81
N THR A 293 -3.69 -5.02 19.96
CA THR A 293 -4.93 -4.59 20.62
C THR A 293 -4.63 -3.60 21.74
N LEU A 294 -5.47 -2.59 21.87
CA LEU A 294 -5.40 -1.60 22.93
C LEU A 294 -6.79 -1.38 23.54
N PRO A 295 -6.97 -1.50 24.87
CA PRO A 295 -8.23 -1.19 25.53
C PRO A 295 -8.61 0.29 25.33
N THR A 296 -9.86 0.55 24.98
CA THR A 296 -10.43 1.89 24.85
C THR A 296 -11.78 1.97 25.59
N ALA A 297 -12.39 3.16 25.66
CA ALA A 297 -13.64 3.38 26.39
C ALA A 297 -14.81 2.51 25.92
N PHE A 298 -14.82 2.07 24.65
CA PHE A 298 -15.94 1.31 24.06
C PHE A 298 -15.56 -0.11 23.64
N GLY A 299 -14.36 -0.58 24.03
CA GLY A 299 -13.86 -1.92 23.68
C GLY A 299 -12.39 -1.91 23.30
N GLU A 300 -11.89 -3.01 22.73
CA GLU A 300 -10.51 -3.12 22.26
C GLU A 300 -10.39 -2.54 20.84
N LYS A 301 -9.51 -1.55 20.67
CA LYS A 301 -9.06 -1.12 19.35
C LYS A 301 -8.05 -2.12 18.83
N LEU A 302 -8.25 -2.64 17.62
CA LEU A 302 -7.29 -3.50 16.92
C LEU A 302 -6.67 -2.73 15.77
N VAL A 303 -5.34 -2.79 15.67
CA VAL A 303 -4.59 -2.31 14.50
C VAL A 303 -3.76 -3.47 13.99
N MET A 304 -3.85 -3.73 12.68
CA MET A 304 -3.05 -4.74 11.99
C MET A 304 -2.21 -4.05 10.93
N ARG A 305 -0.91 -4.31 10.89
CA ARG A 305 -0.01 -3.90 9.82
C ARG A 305 0.22 -5.07 8.89
N ILE A 306 -0.03 -4.85 7.61
CA ILE A 306 0.18 -5.82 6.55
C ILE A 306 1.64 -5.72 6.11
N PHE A 307 2.36 -6.83 6.21
CA PHE A 307 3.70 -6.98 5.65
C PHE A 307 3.58 -7.79 4.37
N ASP A 308 3.79 -7.10 3.26
CA ASP A 308 3.89 -7.73 1.95
C ASP A 308 5.37 -8.05 1.67
N PRO A 309 5.76 -9.34 1.60
CA PRO A 309 7.13 -9.72 1.30
C PRO A 309 7.65 -9.12 0.00
N GLU A 310 6.80 -8.92 -1.01
CA GLU A 310 7.18 -8.37 -2.31
C GLU A 310 7.75 -6.95 -2.19
N VAL A 311 7.31 -6.16 -1.20
CA VAL A 311 7.82 -4.80 -0.97
C VAL A 311 9.30 -4.83 -0.58
N LEU A 312 9.74 -5.86 0.14
CA LEU A 312 11.13 -6.07 0.52
C LEU A 312 11.97 -6.68 -0.62
N GLN A 313 11.35 -7.08 -1.73
CA GLN A 313 12.04 -7.62 -2.91
C GLN A 313 12.31 -6.60 -4.02
N ARG A 314 12.08 -5.31 -3.76
CA ARG A 314 12.26 -4.26 -4.75
C ARG A 314 13.72 -4.04 -5.13
N SER A 315 13.96 -3.85 -6.42
CA SER A 315 15.27 -3.43 -6.94
C SER A 315 15.57 -1.97 -6.56
N PHE A 316 16.84 -1.57 -6.57
CA PHE A 316 17.21 -0.16 -6.33
C PHE A 316 16.54 0.81 -7.31
N SER A 317 16.34 0.41 -8.56
CA SER A 317 15.56 1.17 -9.54
C SER A 317 14.11 1.38 -9.11
N ASP A 318 13.45 0.34 -8.58
CA ASP A 318 12.07 0.43 -8.09
C ASP A 318 11.95 1.31 -6.83
N LEU A 319 13.00 1.34 -6.02
CA LEU A 319 13.12 2.26 -4.88
C LEU A 319 13.40 3.70 -5.33
N GLY A 320 13.87 3.87 -6.57
CA GLY A 320 14.22 5.16 -7.18
C GLY A 320 15.61 5.66 -6.81
N LEU A 321 16.51 4.75 -6.44
CA LEU A 321 17.95 4.98 -6.27
C LEU A 321 18.62 4.68 -7.62
N VAL A 322 19.01 5.73 -8.35
CA VAL A 322 19.51 5.62 -9.73
C VAL A 322 20.67 6.60 -9.97
N GLY A 323 21.40 6.42 -11.07
CA GLY A 323 22.46 7.33 -11.50
C GLY A 323 23.61 7.45 -10.50
N ASP A 324 24.07 8.68 -10.27
CA ASP A 324 25.22 8.97 -9.40
C ASP A 324 25.00 8.50 -7.95
N ASP A 325 23.76 8.58 -7.45
CA ASP A 325 23.43 8.20 -6.07
C ASP A 325 23.54 6.68 -5.90
N TYR A 326 23.07 5.90 -6.88
CA TYR A 326 23.28 4.45 -6.92
C TYR A 326 24.76 4.10 -7.00
N ALA A 327 25.52 4.77 -7.89
CA ALA A 327 26.94 4.51 -8.06
C ALA A 327 27.73 4.77 -6.76
N ARG A 328 27.42 5.85 -6.04
CA ARG A 328 28.02 6.17 -4.72
C ARG A 328 27.71 5.09 -3.69
N TRP A 329 26.44 4.71 -3.55
CA TRP A 329 26.02 3.68 -2.61
C TRP A 329 26.68 2.33 -2.93
N ASN A 330 26.65 1.92 -4.20
CA ASN A 330 27.23 0.67 -4.67
C ASN A 330 28.75 0.62 -4.44
N THR A 331 29.45 1.74 -4.65
CA THR A 331 30.90 1.82 -4.38
C THR A 331 31.20 1.56 -2.90
N MET A 332 30.38 2.10 -2.00
CA MET A 332 30.56 1.87 -0.58
C MET A 332 30.18 0.44 -0.15
N LEU A 333 29.12 -0.12 -0.74
CA LEU A 333 28.68 -1.50 -0.44
C LEU A 333 29.72 -2.56 -0.82
N ASN A 334 30.57 -2.30 -1.81
CA ASN A 334 31.64 -3.22 -2.23
C ASN A 334 32.97 -2.99 -1.47
N ARG A 335 32.97 -2.22 -0.38
CA ARG A 335 34.14 -2.10 0.49
C ARG A 335 34.26 -3.33 1.38
N PRO A 336 35.49 -3.81 1.66
CA PRO A 336 35.69 -5.00 2.49
C PRO A 336 35.23 -4.78 3.94
N ASN A 337 35.44 -3.58 4.48
CA ASN A 337 35.09 -3.26 5.85
C ASN A 337 34.72 -1.78 6.03
N GLY A 338 34.05 -1.47 7.13
CA GLY A 338 33.62 -0.13 7.49
C GLY A 338 32.14 -0.08 7.85
N ILE A 339 31.63 1.10 8.17
CA ILE A 339 30.23 1.30 8.59
C ILE A 339 29.46 2.08 7.52
N LEU A 340 28.31 1.55 7.13
CA LEU A 340 27.31 2.22 6.32
C LEU A 340 26.03 2.43 7.12
N LEU A 341 25.58 3.67 7.16
CA LEU A 341 24.39 4.04 7.92
C LEU A 341 23.25 4.48 6.99
N VAL A 342 22.06 3.95 7.22
CA VAL A 342 20.83 4.45 6.60
C VAL A 342 20.02 5.21 7.65
N THR A 343 19.65 6.45 7.37
CA THR A 343 18.96 7.32 8.32
C THR A 343 17.65 7.87 7.78
N GLY A 344 16.76 8.23 8.70
CA GLY A 344 15.45 8.79 8.42
C GLY A 344 14.39 8.39 9.47
N PRO A 345 13.23 9.07 9.46
CA PRO A 345 12.14 8.79 10.39
C PRO A 345 11.53 7.41 10.14
N THR A 346 10.62 7.00 11.01
CA THR A 346 9.82 5.79 10.82
C THR A 346 9.05 5.85 9.50
N GLY A 347 8.99 4.72 8.77
CA GLY A 347 8.28 4.64 7.48
C GLY A 347 9.01 5.31 6.30
N SER A 348 10.28 5.70 6.45
CA SER A 348 11.10 6.23 5.34
C SER A 348 11.66 5.14 4.40
N GLY A 349 11.46 3.85 4.70
CA GLY A 349 11.92 2.73 3.87
C GLY A 349 13.36 2.26 4.14
N LYS A 350 13.95 2.59 5.31
CA LYS A 350 15.31 2.17 5.69
C LYS A 350 15.54 0.67 5.59
N THR A 351 14.65 -0.12 6.20
CA THR A 351 14.76 -1.58 6.19
C THR A 351 14.71 -2.13 4.78
N THR A 352 13.83 -1.62 3.92
CA THR A 352 13.75 -2.02 2.52
C THR A 352 15.09 -1.79 1.80
N THR A 353 15.69 -0.61 1.98
CA THR A 353 17.00 -0.29 1.39
C THR A 353 18.12 -1.16 1.96
N LEU A 354 18.12 -1.46 3.26
CA LEU A 354 19.08 -2.37 3.87
C LEU A 354 18.95 -3.78 3.31
N TYR A 355 17.74 -4.33 3.25
CA TYR A 355 17.49 -5.66 2.70
C TYR A 355 17.88 -5.73 1.22
N SER A 356 17.52 -4.74 0.39
CA SER A 356 17.96 -4.68 -1.01
C SER A 356 19.50 -4.61 -1.14
N SER A 357 20.17 -3.90 -0.22
CA SER A 357 21.64 -3.82 -0.18
C SER A 357 22.27 -5.15 0.17
N LEU A 358 21.80 -5.79 1.25
CA LEU A 358 22.30 -7.09 1.71
C LEU A 358 22.07 -8.18 0.65
N ARG A 359 20.90 -8.21 0.00
CA ARG A 359 20.61 -9.17 -1.08
C ARG A 359 21.55 -9.02 -2.28
N GLN A 360 22.00 -7.80 -2.58
CA GLN A 360 22.91 -7.55 -3.68
C GLN A 360 24.30 -8.14 -3.42
N VAL A 361 24.74 -8.16 -2.16
CA VAL A 361 26.07 -8.64 -1.73
C VAL A 361 26.06 -10.07 -1.19
N ALA A 362 24.89 -10.59 -0.79
CA ALA A 362 24.72 -11.95 -0.32
C ALA A 362 24.85 -12.94 -1.49
N THR A 363 26.04 -13.51 -1.60
CA THR A 363 26.40 -14.61 -2.51
C THR A 363 26.80 -15.82 -1.66
N ASP A 364 26.94 -17.00 -2.29
CA ASP A 364 27.36 -18.21 -1.59
C ASP A 364 28.77 -18.10 -0.97
N GLU A 365 29.56 -17.11 -1.38
CA GLU A 365 30.91 -16.82 -0.88
C GLU A 365 30.94 -15.75 0.22
N VAL A 366 29.80 -15.13 0.56
CA VAL A 366 29.72 -14.00 1.51
C VAL A 366 28.76 -14.32 2.64
N ASN A 367 29.28 -14.47 3.86
CA ASN A 367 28.49 -14.71 5.06
C ASN A 367 27.85 -13.42 5.57
N VAL A 368 26.56 -13.26 5.29
CA VAL A 368 25.75 -12.14 5.78
C VAL A 368 25.01 -12.55 7.05
N SER A 369 25.30 -11.87 8.16
CA SER A 369 24.65 -12.08 9.45
C SER A 369 23.92 -10.83 9.94
N THR A 370 22.72 -10.98 10.50
CA THR A 370 21.89 -9.85 10.97
C THR A 370 21.47 -9.99 12.43
N ILE A 371 21.30 -8.86 13.12
CA ILE A 371 20.65 -8.76 14.43
C ILE A 371 19.54 -7.70 14.37
N GLU A 372 18.29 -8.11 14.57
CA GLU A 372 17.09 -7.30 14.29
C GLU A 372 16.09 -7.32 15.47
N ASP A 373 15.31 -6.24 15.64
CA ASP A 373 14.28 -6.14 16.68
C ASP A 373 12.95 -5.56 16.12
N PRO A 374 12.04 -6.40 15.60
CA PRO A 374 12.18 -7.81 15.25
C PRO A 374 12.67 -8.05 13.80
N ILE A 375 12.89 -9.32 13.42
CA ILE A 375 13.12 -9.70 12.02
C ILE A 375 11.87 -9.35 11.19
N GLU A 376 12.06 -8.55 10.14
CA GLU A 376 10.97 -8.05 9.29
C GLU A 376 10.49 -9.09 8.27
N MET A 377 11.42 -9.82 7.65
CA MET A 377 11.12 -10.94 6.75
C MET A 377 12.27 -11.92 6.81
N VAL A 378 11.94 -13.21 6.77
CA VAL A 378 12.95 -14.27 6.68
C VAL A 378 13.49 -14.30 5.26
N GLU A 379 14.81 -14.17 5.14
CA GLU A 379 15.57 -14.26 3.91
C GLU A 379 16.51 -15.47 3.99
N GLU A 380 16.40 -16.39 3.04
CA GLU A 380 17.17 -17.64 3.05
C GLU A 380 18.67 -17.40 2.93
N ARG A 381 19.07 -16.30 2.27
CA ARG A 381 20.48 -15.92 2.08
C ARG A 381 21.14 -15.32 3.33
N PHE A 382 20.37 -15.02 4.38
CA PHE A 382 20.86 -14.31 5.56
C PHE A 382 20.84 -15.19 6.81
N ASN A 383 21.87 -15.08 7.64
CA ASN A 383 21.86 -15.63 9.00
C ASN A 383 21.23 -14.61 9.97
N GLN A 384 19.91 -14.65 10.10
CA GLN A 384 19.16 -13.62 10.86
C GLN A 384 18.94 -14.00 12.32
N THR A 385 19.35 -13.12 13.23
CA THR A 385 19.11 -13.24 14.67
C THR A 385 18.11 -12.17 15.12
N GLN A 386 17.15 -12.56 15.96
CA GLN A 386 16.25 -11.61 16.59
C GLN A 386 16.75 -11.25 18.00
N VAL A 387 16.63 -9.98 18.37
CA VAL A 387 16.84 -9.52 19.73
C VAL A 387 15.85 -10.19 20.67
N HIS A 388 16.35 -10.66 21.81
CA HIS A 388 15.58 -11.28 22.87
C HIS A 388 15.96 -10.69 24.24
N HIS A 389 15.36 -9.54 24.56
CA HIS A 389 15.58 -8.81 25.82
C HIS A 389 15.41 -9.67 27.08
N LYS A 390 14.47 -10.63 27.09
CA LYS A 390 14.18 -11.50 28.25
C LYS A 390 15.34 -12.41 28.65
N ILE A 391 16.23 -12.74 27.71
CA ILE A 391 17.40 -13.61 27.95
C ILE A 391 18.72 -12.83 27.82
N GLY A 392 18.66 -11.49 27.72
CA GLY A 392 19.84 -10.64 27.60
C GLY A 392 20.53 -10.67 26.23
N LEU A 393 19.86 -11.13 25.17
CA LEU A 393 20.38 -11.05 23.80
C LEU A 393 19.94 -9.73 23.16
N ASP A 394 20.69 -8.65 23.41
CA ASP A 394 20.50 -7.33 22.80
C ASP A 394 21.40 -7.11 21.56
N PHE A 395 21.37 -5.90 20.99
CA PHE A 395 22.18 -5.56 19.81
C PHE A 395 23.69 -5.68 20.06
N ALA A 396 24.19 -5.15 21.19
CA ALA A 396 25.61 -5.17 21.50
C ALA A 396 26.12 -6.59 21.76
N ALA A 397 25.38 -7.38 22.53
CA ALA A 397 25.66 -8.80 22.76
C ALA A 397 25.55 -9.63 21.47
N GLY A 398 24.59 -9.30 20.61
CA GLY A 398 24.41 -9.87 19.28
C GLY A 398 25.64 -9.65 18.39
N ILE A 399 26.07 -8.39 18.19
CA ILE A 399 27.27 -8.05 17.40
C ILE A 399 28.50 -8.79 17.94
N ARG A 400 28.68 -8.77 19.27
CA ARG A 400 29.79 -9.45 19.94
C ARG A 400 29.81 -10.95 19.68
N SER A 401 28.64 -11.56 19.54
CA SER A 401 28.50 -13.00 19.24
C SER A 401 28.73 -13.27 17.76
N LEU A 402 28.17 -12.43 16.88
CA LEU A 402 28.36 -12.52 15.43
C LEU A 402 29.83 -12.41 15.03
N MET A 403 30.64 -11.56 15.65
CA MET A 403 32.09 -11.49 15.36
C MET A 403 32.85 -12.81 15.64
N ARG A 404 32.25 -13.81 16.31
CA ARG A 404 32.81 -15.16 16.50
C ARG A 404 32.14 -16.22 15.61
N GLN A 405 31.32 -15.79 14.64
CA GLN A 405 30.62 -16.65 13.69
C GLN A 405 31.16 -16.49 12.26
N ASP A 406 32.34 -15.88 12.12
CA ASP A 406 33.00 -15.65 10.83
C ASP A 406 32.12 -14.91 9.78
N PRO A 407 31.45 -13.79 10.12
CA PRO A 407 30.68 -13.04 9.14
C PRO A 407 31.58 -12.13 8.30
N ASP A 408 31.25 -11.95 7.03
CA ASP A 408 31.86 -10.89 6.20
C ASP A 408 31.11 -9.56 6.41
N ILE A 409 29.78 -9.66 6.54
CA ILE A 409 28.87 -8.52 6.64
C ILE A 409 27.96 -8.69 7.85
N ILE A 410 27.91 -7.66 8.69
CA ILE A 410 27.03 -7.60 9.85
C ILE A 410 25.98 -6.50 9.65
N MET A 411 24.70 -6.86 9.66
CA MET A 411 23.62 -5.87 9.74
C MET A 411 23.07 -5.77 11.16
N VAL A 412 23.05 -4.55 11.69
CA VAL A 412 22.46 -4.23 12.99
C VAL A 412 21.21 -3.42 12.74
N GLY A 413 20.06 -3.87 13.24
CA GLY A 413 18.77 -3.21 12.99
C GLY A 413 18.81 -1.70 13.23
N GLU A 414 19.45 -1.28 14.31
CA GLU A 414 19.70 0.13 14.62
C GLU A 414 20.78 0.35 15.68
N ILE A 415 21.36 1.55 15.69
CA ILE A 415 22.26 2.04 16.74
C ILE A 415 21.51 3.10 17.56
N ARG A 416 21.11 2.74 18.78
CA ARG A 416 20.41 3.64 19.71
C ARG A 416 21.30 4.23 20.81
N ASP A 417 22.28 3.46 21.24
CA ASP A 417 23.12 3.72 22.40
C ASP A 417 24.62 3.59 22.08
N LEU A 418 25.44 4.05 23.03
CA LEU A 418 26.89 4.03 22.92
C LEU A 418 27.46 2.61 22.84
N GLU A 419 26.92 1.65 23.60
CA GLU A 419 27.46 0.29 23.63
C GLU A 419 27.33 -0.38 22.25
N THR A 420 26.15 -0.28 21.65
CA THR A 420 25.89 -0.80 20.30
C THR A 420 26.77 -0.10 19.27
N ALA A 421 26.91 1.23 19.37
CA ALA A 421 27.78 2.01 18.49
C ALA A 421 29.26 1.58 18.61
N GLN A 422 29.75 1.36 19.83
CA GLN A 422 31.11 0.87 20.08
C GLN A 422 31.32 -0.52 19.49
N MET A 423 30.37 -1.43 19.64
CA MET A 423 30.46 -2.77 19.04
C MET A 423 30.46 -2.72 17.50
N ALA A 424 29.65 -1.85 16.89
CA ALA A 424 29.69 -1.63 15.44
C ALA A 424 31.04 -1.09 14.96
N VAL A 425 31.63 -0.13 15.69
CA VAL A 425 32.98 0.39 15.43
C VAL A 425 34.04 -0.69 15.57
N GLN A 426 33.98 -1.52 16.61
CA GLN A 426 34.91 -2.63 16.80
C GLN A 426 34.81 -3.64 15.65
N ALA A 427 33.60 -4.04 15.26
CA ALA A 427 33.40 -4.94 14.12
C ALA A 427 34.00 -4.36 12.82
N ALA A 428 33.78 -3.07 12.56
CA ALA A 428 34.33 -2.40 11.39
C ALA A 428 35.88 -2.34 11.39
N LEU A 429 36.49 -2.12 12.56
CA LEU A 429 37.95 -2.13 12.72
C LEU A 429 38.56 -3.53 12.58
N THR A 430 37.81 -4.58 12.90
CA THR A 430 38.26 -5.98 12.80
C THR A 430 38.01 -6.58 11.42
N GLY A 431 37.62 -5.78 10.43
CA GLY A 431 37.52 -6.21 9.03
C GLY A 431 36.12 -6.51 8.52
N HIS A 432 35.07 -6.19 9.27
CA HIS A 432 33.69 -6.44 8.84
C HIS A 432 33.08 -5.22 8.15
N LEU A 433 32.21 -5.46 7.15
CA LEU A 433 31.30 -4.42 6.67
C LEU A 433 30.05 -4.40 7.55
N VAL A 434 29.78 -3.26 8.20
CA VAL A 434 28.65 -3.09 9.11
C VAL A 434 27.61 -2.19 8.47
N LEU A 435 26.38 -2.70 8.33
CA LEU A 435 25.23 -1.91 7.91
C LEU A 435 24.31 -1.66 9.10
N SER A 436 23.85 -0.43 9.30
CA SER A 436 22.88 -0.16 10.36
C SER A 436 21.99 1.04 10.07
N THR A 437 21.02 1.27 10.96
CA THR A 437 20.21 2.48 10.94
C THR A 437 20.47 3.39 12.14
N VAL A 438 20.33 4.69 11.91
CA VAL A 438 20.32 5.71 12.96
C VAL A 438 19.14 6.63 12.71
N HIS A 439 18.51 7.16 13.76
CA HIS A 439 17.40 8.09 13.62
C HIS A 439 17.87 9.55 13.65
N THR A 440 18.14 10.11 12.48
CA THR A 440 18.37 11.55 12.29
C THR A 440 17.57 12.07 11.09
N ASN A 441 17.59 13.38 10.90
CA ASN A 441 16.83 14.05 9.84
C ASN A 441 17.57 14.10 8.51
N ASP A 442 18.90 14.08 8.52
CA ASP A 442 19.77 14.25 7.36
C ASP A 442 21.10 13.52 7.56
N ALA A 443 21.85 13.30 6.48
CA ALA A 443 23.06 12.50 6.51
C ALA A 443 24.17 13.15 7.38
N PRO A 444 24.50 14.46 7.25
CA PRO A 444 25.46 15.12 8.13
C PRO A 444 25.14 15.02 9.62
N SER A 445 23.86 15.18 10.00
CA SER A 445 23.42 15.10 11.40
C SER A 445 23.67 13.73 12.04
N THR A 446 23.86 12.67 11.23
CA THR A 446 24.25 11.35 11.72
C THR A 446 25.66 11.34 12.30
N VAL A 447 26.58 12.14 11.75
CA VAL A 447 27.94 12.27 12.29
C VAL A 447 27.91 12.95 13.66
N ALA A 448 27.15 14.04 13.79
CA ALA A 448 26.93 14.67 15.09
C ALA A 448 26.27 13.70 16.10
N ARG A 449 25.29 12.90 15.66
CA ARG A 449 24.65 11.91 16.51
C ARG A 449 25.63 10.86 17.05
N LEU A 450 26.60 10.41 16.24
CA LEU A 450 27.64 9.49 16.69
C LEU A 450 28.57 10.14 17.73
N LEU A 451 28.94 11.40 17.54
CA LEU A 451 29.71 12.19 18.52
C LEU A 451 28.92 12.35 19.84
N ASP A 452 27.63 12.70 19.76
CA ASP A 452 26.72 12.87 20.91
C ASP A 452 26.53 11.57 21.70
N LEU A 453 26.52 10.42 21.01
CA LEU A 453 26.50 9.11 21.68
C LEU A 453 27.78 8.86 22.47
N GLY A 454 28.88 9.53 22.13
CA GLY A 454 30.18 9.40 22.77
C GLY A 454 31.22 8.63 21.96
N ILE A 455 31.01 8.43 20.64
CA ILE A 455 32.03 7.84 19.77
C ILE A 455 33.09 8.90 19.45
N PRO A 456 34.38 8.68 19.79
CA PRO A 456 35.46 9.58 19.43
C PRO A 456 35.55 9.85 17.92
N SER A 457 35.83 11.10 17.55
CA SER A 457 35.90 11.52 16.15
C SER A 457 36.89 10.71 15.30
N TYR A 458 38.05 10.35 15.87
CA TYR A 458 39.06 9.54 15.17
C TYR A 458 38.54 8.13 14.81
N LEU A 459 37.66 7.55 15.63
CA LEU A 459 37.03 6.26 15.33
C LEU A 459 35.98 6.39 14.24
N ILE A 460 35.20 7.48 14.23
CA ILE A 460 34.27 7.78 13.14
C ILE A 460 35.04 7.91 11.82
N ASN A 461 36.14 8.67 11.81
CA ASN A 461 36.98 8.85 10.62
C ASN A 461 37.62 7.56 10.12
N ALA A 462 37.97 6.65 11.03
CA ALA A 462 38.58 5.37 10.69
C ALA A 462 37.56 4.34 10.16
N THR A 463 36.29 4.42 10.59
CA THR A 463 35.32 3.34 10.35
C THR A 463 34.14 3.73 9.47
N LEU A 464 33.66 4.97 9.49
CA LEU A 464 32.48 5.37 8.74
C LEU A 464 32.81 5.52 7.24
N LEU A 465 32.15 4.76 6.39
CA LEU A 465 32.26 4.86 4.93
C LEU A 465 31.31 5.93 4.38
N GLY A 466 30.09 6.00 4.92
CA GLY A 466 29.10 6.98 4.50
C GLY A 466 27.74 6.80 5.15
N VAL A 467 26.87 7.77 4.88
CA VAL A 467 25.51 7.85 5.43
C VAL A 467 24.53 8.14 4.29
N MET A 468 23.47 7.35 4.20
CA MET A 468 22.32 7.59 3.32
C MET A 468 21.13 8.07 4.15
N ALA A 469 20.73 9.34 3.99
CA ALA A 469 19.45 9.81 4.48
C ALA A 469 18.33 9.54 3.46
N GLN A 470 17.20 9.05 3.95
CA GLN A 470 16.08 8.61 3.12
C GLN A 470 14.74 9.23 3.55
N ARG A 471 13.89 9.53 2.57
CA ARG A 471 12.45 9.84 2.73
C ARG A 471 11.65 9.11 1.67
N LEU A 472 10.33 8.96 1.86
CA LEU A 472 9.42 8.48 0.81
C LEU A 472 8.44 9.58 0.43
N VAL A 473 8.33 9.83 -0.87
CA VAL A 473 7.29 10.68 -1.47
C VAL A 473 6.31 9.82 -2.25
N ARG A 474 5.07 10.28 -2.38
CA ARG A 474 4.10 9.66 -3.28
C ARG A 474 4.45 9.98 -4.74
N THR A 475 4.26 9.00 -5.61
CA THR A 475 4.50 9.16 -7.06
C THR A 475 3.21 9.60 -7.73
N LEU A 476 3.28 10.57 -8.65
CA LEU A 476 2.15 11.00 -9.45
C LEU A 476 1.58 9.84 -10.26
N CYS A 477 0.26 9.75 -10.30
CA CYS A 477 -0.42 8.71 -11.05
C CYS A 477 -0.12 8.86 -12.57
N PRO A 478 0.40 7.82 -13.24
CA PRO A 478 0.75 7.90 -14.66
C PRO A 478 -0.48 8.07 -15.56
N HIS A 479 -1.67 7.69 -15.08
CA HIS A 479 -2.92 7.72 -15.86
C HIS A 479 -3.62 9.09 -15.85
N CYS A 480 -3.35 9.95 -14.85
CA CYS A 480 -4.08 11.22 -14.69
C CYS A 480 -3.20 12.43 -14.38
N LYS A 481 -1.88 12.30 -14.30
CA LYS A 481 -1.03 13.49 -14.11
C LYS A 481 -1.16 14.42 -15.32
N GLU A 482 -1.26 15.71 -15.04
CA GLU A 482 -1.33 16.76 -16.05
C GLU A 482 -0.18 17.75 -15.89
N GLU A 483 0.16 18.44 -16.99
CA GLU A 483 1.11 19.56 -16.92
C GLU A 483 0.56 20.64 -15.97
N GLY A 484 1.43 21.11 -15.08
CA GLY A 484 1.15 22.17 -14.12
C GLY A 484 2.17 23.28 -14.23
N GLN A 485 2.08 24.24 -13.30
CA GLN A 485 3.06 25.32 -13.17
C GLN A 485 3.58 25.35 -11.74
N ILE A 486 4.84 25.75 -11.59
CA ILE A 486 5.46 26.03 -10.30
C ILE A 486 5.94 27.49 -10.32
N SER A 487 5.61 28.25 -9.28
CA SER A 487 6.05 29.63 -9.20
C SER A 487 7.56 29.69 -8.96
N GLN A 488 8.20 30.77 -9.41
CA GLN A 488 9.63 30.96 -9.19
C GLN A 488 9.97 31.10 -7.70
N ALA A 489 9.07 31.71 -6.91
CA ALA A 489 9.23 31.84 -5.46
C ALA A 489 9.20 30.48 -4.76
N ASP A 490 8.21 29.64 -5.10
CA ASP A 490 8.06 28.29 -4.54
C ASP A 490 9.28 27.42 -4.90
N TRP A 491 9.72 27.47 -6.16
CA TRP A 491 10.92 26.73 -6.58
C TRP A 491 12.17 27.19 -5.82
N GLN A 492 12.35 28.51 -5.66
CA GLN A 492 13.47 29.05 -4.89
C GLN A 492 13.43 28.62 -3.43
N GLU A 493 12.27 28.59 -2.78
CA GLU A 493 12.12 28.08 -1.42
C GLU A 493 12.52 26.59 -1.33
N LEU A 494 12.12 25.79 -2.33
CA LEU A 494 12.46 24.37 -2.38
C LEU A 494 13.97 24.15 -2.49
N VAL A 495 14.65 24.88 -3.38
CA VAL A 495 16.08 24.62 -3.67
C VAL A 495 17.04 25.48 -2.85
N ALA A 496 16.56 26.43 -2.06
CA ALA A 496 17.39 27.30 -1.23
C ALA A 496 18.36 26.52 -0.32
N PRO A 497 19.59 27.02 -0.11
CA PRO A 497 20.19 28.24 -0.68
C PRO A 497 20.78 28.07 -2.11
N TRP A 498 20.51 26.96 -2.78
CA TRP A 498 21.15 26.61 -4.06
C TRP A 498 20.45 27.24 -5.25
N LYS A 499 21.23 27.54 -6.30
CA LYS A 499 20.70 28.07 -7.57
C LYS A 499 20.47 26.93 -8.54
N VAL A 500 19.24 26.46 -8.63
CA VAL A 500 18.79 25.46 -9.62
C VAL A 500 17.77 26.10 -10.54
N GLN A 501 17.91 25.89 -11.85
CA GLN A 501 16.95 26.43 -12.82
C GLN A 501 15.57 25.80 -12.61
N VAL A 502 14.52 26.62 -12.77
CA VAL A 502 13.14 26.14 -12.72
C VAL A 502 12.93 25.18 -13.90
N PRO A 503 12.38 23.98 -13.68
CA PRO A 503 12.14 23.03 -14.76
C PRO A 503 11.12 23.59 -15.77
N ALA A 504 11.33 23.28 -17.05
CA ALA A 504 10.44 23.72 -18.13
C ALA A 504 9.02 23.14 -18.01
N LYS A 505 8.90 21.95 -17.42
CA LYS A 505 7.62 21.25 -17.21
C LYS A 505 7.59 20.69 -15.79
N VAL A 506 6.46 20.89 -15.12
CA VAL A 506 6.11 20.19 -13.88
C VAL A 506 4.74 19.57 -14.05
N TYR A 507 4.41 18.62 -13.18
CA TYR A 507 3.13 17.93 -13.23
C TYR A 507 2.38 18.10 -11.93
N ARG A 508 1.05 18.08 -12.01
CA ARG A 508 0.13 18.18 -10.88
C ARG A 508 -0.78 16.95 -10.78
N PRO A 509 -1.23 16.59 -9.57
CA PRO A 509 -2.21 15.52 -9.37
C PRO A 509 -3.59 15.99 -9.82
N VAL A 510 -4.32 15.14 -10.53
CA VAL A 510 -5.73 15.38 -10.92
C VAL A 510 -6.66 14.45 -10.18
N GLY A 511 -6.35 13.15 -10.20
CA GLY A 511 -7.22 12.11 -9.69
C GLY A 511 -7.97 11.40 -10.82
N CYS A 512 -7.98 10.08 -10.76
CA CYS A 512 -8.76 9.19 -11.60
C CYS A 512 -9.08 7.92 -10.82
N LEU A 513 -9.82 7.01 -11.44
CA LEU A 513 -10.26 5.76 -10.81
C LEU A 513 -9.09 4.88 -10.39
N GLU A 514 -8.05 4.75 -11.24
CA GLU A 514 -6.83 3.97 -10.95
C GLU A 514 -6.12 4.39 -9.66
N CYS A 515 -6.06 5.70 -9.40
CA CYS A 515 -5.47 6.26 -8.19
C CYS A 515 -6.51 6.61 -7.11
N ARG A 516 -7.76 6.20 -7.28
CA ARG A 516 -8.89 6.45 -6.37
C ARG A 516 -9.09 7.93 -6.07
N ASN A 517 -8.97 8.75 -7.11
CA ASN A 517 -9.07 10.21 -7.06
C ASN A 517 -8.06 10.90 -6.13
N THR A 518 -6.96 10.22 -5.76
CA THR A 518 -5.89 10.85 -4.96
C THR A 518 -4.89 11.62 -5.82
N GLY A 519 -4.76 11.25 -7.10
CA GLY A 519 -3.74 11.76 -8.02
C GLY A 519 -2.36 11.12 -7.87
N TYR A 520 -2.20 10.15 -6.95
CA TYR A 520 -0.94 9.49 -6.66
C TYR A 520 -1.08 7.96 -6.73
N MET A 521 -0.03 7.28 -7.17
CA MET A 521 0.01 5.82 -7.23
C MET A 521 1.40 5.31 -6.90
N GLY A 522 1.54 4.72 -5.71
CA GLY A 522 2.82 4.23 -5.20
C GLY A 522 3.71 5.30 -4.59
N ARG A 523 4.94 4.91 -4.24
CA ARG A 523 5.92 5.73 -3.53
C ARG A 523 7.32 5.53 -4.08
N GLN A 524 8.17 6.54 -3.94
CA GLN A 524 9.58 6.49 -4.32
C GLN A 524 10.47 7.17 -3.26
N GLY A 525 11.72 6.72 -3.14
CA GLY A 525 12.68 7.26 -2.18
C GLY A 525 13.28 8.60 -2.61
N LEU A 526 13.49 9.53 -1.67
CA LEU A 526 14.42 10.64 -1.81
C LEU A 526 15.70 10.28 -1.07
N TYR A 527 16.85 10.53 -1.67
CA TYR A 527 18.14 10.11 -1.14
C TYR A 527 19.09 11.29 -1.01
N GLU A 528 19.79 11.34 0.11
CA GLU A 528 20.92 12.22 0.37
C GLU A 528 22.07 11.35 0.86
N ILE A 529 23.13 11.21 0.04
CA ILE A 529 24.21 10.25 0.27
C ILE A 529 25.51 11.00 0.54
N LEU A 530 25.92 10.97 1.80
CA LEU A 530 27.20 11.48 2.28
C LEU A 530 28.24 10.36 2.21
N VAL A 531 29.33 10.58 1.47
CA VAL A 531 30.48 9.66 1.39
C VAL A 531 31.62 10.25 2.20
N MET A 532 32.26 9.48 3.07
CA MET A 532 33.36 9.96 3.92
C MET A 532 34.69 10.04 3.14
N SER A 533 34.89 11.17 2.46
CA SER A 533 36.17 11.53 1.82
C SER A 533 37.20 12.04 2.83
N GLU A 534 38.48 12.11 2.43
CA GLU A 534 39.55 12.66 3.29
C GLU A 534 39.27 14.10 3.75
N SER A 535 38.78 14.96 2.85
CA SER A 535 38.38 16.34 3.14
C SER A 535 37.23 16.44 4.15
N LEU A 536 36.30 15.47 4.14
CA LEU A 536 35.23 15.38 5.12
C LEU A 536 35.71 14.81 6.45
N LYS A 537 36.62 13.82 6.44
CA LYS A 537 37.20 13.26 7.67
C LYS A 537 37.92 14.33 8.49
N GLU A 538 38.67 15.22 7.86
CA GLU A 538 39.33 16.36 8.54
C GLU A 538 38.34 17.28 9.28
N ARG A 539 37.07 17.31 8.86
CA ARG A 539 36.01 18.13 9.47
C ARG A 539 35.27 17.44 10.60
N VAL A 540 35.46 16.13 10.77
CA VAL A 540 34.91 15.40 11.92
C VAL A 540 35.82 15.63 13.12
N THR A 541 35.50 16.67 13.87
CA THR A 541 36.13 17.02 15.15
C THR A 541 35.10 16.97 16.27
N PRO A 542 35.49 17.01 17.56
CA PRO A 542 34.53 17.11 18.66
C PRO A 542 33.57 18.30 18.52
N ASP A 543 34.05 19.43 17.99
CA ASP A 543 33.26 20.65 17.73
C ASP A 543 32.81 20.77 16.27
N CYS A 544 32.44 19.64 15.65
CA CYS A 544 32.10 19.54 14.24
C CYS A 544 30.98 20.53 13.82
N ASN A 545 31.31 21.47 12.92
CA ASN A 545 30.31 22.34 12.31
C ASN A 545 29.58 21.62 11.16
N LEU A 546 28.32 21.23 11.41
CA LEU A 546 27.47 20.54 10.43
C LEU A 546 27.26 21.32 9.13
N GLN A 547 27.23 22.66 9.17
CA GLN A 547 27.03 23.47 7.97
C GLN A 547 28.24 23.38 7.03
N ASP A 548 29.45 23.43 7.59
CA ASP A 548 30.67 23.36 6.81
C ASP A 548 30.89 21.95 6.23
N MET A 549 30.55 20.92 7.01
CA MET A 549 30.52 19.54 6.53
C MET A 549 29.55 19.36 5.37
N ARG A 550 28.31 19.87 5.50
CA ARG A 550 27.30 19.77 4.43
C ARG A 550 27.75 20.50 3.18
N ARG A 551 28.25 21.74 3.31
CA ARG A 551 28.78 22.52 2.17
C ARG A 551 29.90 21.77 1.46
N GLN A 552 30.82 21.15 2.20
CA GLN A 552 31.90 20.36 1.62
C GLN A 552 31.37 19.12 0.89
N ALA A 553 30.47 18.36 1.52
CA ALA A 553 29.86 17.17 0.90
C ALA A 553 29.11 17.51 -0.39
N MET A 554 28.42 18.65 -0.45
CA MET A 554 27.75 19.09 -1.68
C MET A 554 28.72 19.55 -2.77
N LYS A 555 29.85 20.19 -2.41
CA LYS A 555 30.92 20.46 -3.39
C LYS A 555 31.45 19.16 -4.00
N GLU A 556 31.46 18.08 -3.24
CA GLU A 556 31.84 16.73 -3.68
C GLU A 556 30.69 15.94 -4.35
N GLY A 557 29.56 16.62 -4.59
CA GLY A 557 28.44 16.13 -5.39
C GLY A 557 27.34 15.42 -4.60
N MET A 558 27.32 15.49 -3.26
CA MET A 558 26.13 15.14 -2.49
C MET A 558 24.97 16.07 -2.86
N ARG A 559 23.76 15.51 -2.98
CA ARG A 559 22.52 16.28 -3.15
C ARG A 559 21.72 16.20 -1.87
N THR A 560 21.16 17.32 -1.43
CA THR A 560 20.27 17.30 -0.27
C THR A 560 18.96 16.58 -0.58
N LEU A 561 18.21 16.16 0.44
CA LEU A 561 16.88 15.56 0.25
C LEU A 561 15.94 16.44 -0.60
N ARG A 562 16.02 17.77 -0.43
CA ARG A 562 15.26 18.74 -1.23
C ARG A 562 15.72 18.79 -2.68
N LEU A 563 17.03 18.78 -2.93
CA LEU A 563 17.58 18.76 -4.30
C LEU A 563 17.26 17.44 -5.01
N SER A 564 17.32 16.31 -4.29
CA SER A 564 16.83 15.01 -4.78
C SER A 564 15.35 15.08 -5.16
N GLY A 565 14.52 15.69 -4.30
CA GLY A 565 13.11 15.95 -4.60
C GLY A 565 12.89 16.86 -5.81
N ALA A 566 13.67 17.93 -5.94
CA ALA A 566 13.61 18.86 -7.08
C ALA A 566 13.89 18.14 -8.41
N GLN A 567 14.85 17.21 -8.45
CA GLN A 567 15.10 16.39 -9.64
C GLN A 567 13.89 15.51 -10.00
N LYS A 568 13.21 14.94 -9.00
CA LYS A 568 12.01 14.10 -9.24
C LYS A 568 10.80 14.91 -9.67
N ILE A 569 10.66 16.15 -9.21
CA ILE A 569 9.65 17.10 -9.70
C ILE A 569 9.92 17.45 -11.15
N ALA A 570 11.17 17.75 -11.50
CA ALA A 570 11.58 18.03 -12.88
C ALA A 570 11.35 16.83 -13.82
N ALA A 571 11.49 15.60 -13.31
CA ALA A 571 11.17 14.37 -14.04
C ALA A 571 9.65 14.06 -14.10
N GLY A 572 8.80 14.86 -13.48
CA GLY A 572 7.34 14.64 -13.47
C GLY A 572 6.91 13.40 -12.69
N LEU A 573 7.67 13.03 -11.65
CA LEU A 573 7.42 11.87 -10.80
C LEU A 573 6.67 12.22 -9.51
N THR A 574 6.85 13.42 -8.98
CA THR A 574 6.22 13.85 -7.73
C THR A 574 5.97 15.36 -7.75
N THR A 575 5.40 15.91 -6.68
CA THR A 575 5.08 17.33 -6.52
C THR A 575 5.93 18.01 -5.45
N MET A 576 5.96 19.34 -5.49
CA MET A 576 6.62 20.14 -4.45
C MET A 576 5.99 19.94 -3.08
N GLU A 577 4.65 19.86 -3.00
CA GLU A 577 3.92 19.60 -1.77
C GLU A 577 4.39 18.31 -1.09
N GLU A 578 4.58 17.24 -1.86
CA GLU A 578 5.06 15.97 -1.34
C GLU A 578 6.49 16.03 -0.84
N VAL A 579 7.38 16.75 -1.54
CA VAL A 579 8.77 16.91 -1.11
C VAL A 579 8.84 17.74 0.18
N LEU A 580 8.13 18.87 0.25
CA LEU A 580 8.12 19.72 1.44
C LEU A 580 7.51 19.02 2.67
N ARG A 581 6.55 18.12 2.46
CA ARG A 581 5.93 17.34 3.53
C ARG A 581 6.92 16.43 4.27
N VAL A 582 7.95 15.93 3.59
CA VAL A 582 8.85 14.90 4.14
C VAL A 582 10.30 15.35 4.29
N ALA A 583 10.74 16.33 3.51
CA ALA A 583 12.10 16.86 3.57
C ALA A 583 12.21 17.94 4.66
N PRO A 584 13.32 17.99 5.42
CA PRO A 584 13.57 19.06 6.39
C PRO A 584 13.48 20.46 5.76
N PRO A 585 13.17 21.52 6.54
CA PRO A 585 13.18 22.91 6.04
C PRO A 585 14.53 23.31 5.43
N PRO A 586 14.58 24.30 4.52
CA PRO A 586 15.85 24.79 4.04
C PRO A 586 16.54 25.53 5.21
N GLU A 587 17.86 25.48 5.26
CA GLU A 587 18.55 26.29 6.26
C GLU A 587 18.33 27.77 5.95
N LYS A 588 17.97 28.55 6.98
CA LYS A 588 17.98 30.00 6.87
C LYS A 588 19.42 30.40 6.58
N ALA A 589 19.65 31.12 5.48
CA ALA A 589 20.90 31.81 5.27
C ALA A 589 21.06 32.78 6.45
N GLY A 590 22.05 32.50 7.31
CA GLY A 590 22.50 33.44 8.34
C GLY A 590 23.14 34.66 7.70
#